data_AF-G5E6X6-F1
#
_entry.id   AF-G5E6X6-F1
#
_cell.length_a   1.000
_cell.length_b   1.000
_cell.length_c   1.000
_cell.angle_alpha   90.00
_cell.angle_beta   90.00
_cell.angle_gamma   90.00
#
_symmetry.space_group_name_H-M   'P 1'
#
loop_
_entity.id
_entity.type
_entity.pdbx_description
1 polymer ?
#
loop_
_entity_poly.entity_id
_entity_poly.type
_entity_poly.pdbx_seq_one_letter_code
_entity_poly.pdbx_strand_id
1 'polypeptide(L)'
;MANQLRERHQSLKKKYRELIDGDPSLPPEKRKQANLAQLLRDSQDRNKHLGEEIKELQQRLGEVQGDNKLLRMTIAKQRLGDEEIGVRHFAAHEREDLVQQLERAKEQIESLEHDLQACVDELQDVKEERASYQDKVERLNQELNHILGGHENRIIDVDALCMENRYLQERLKQLHEEVNLLKSNIAKYKNALERRKNSKGQGKSNSSALTGVLSAKQDQDIIQTYANILLATPQSISDLKSLATALLETIHEKNMVIQHQRQTNKILGNRVAELEKKLRTLEVSGLWSLPGLSYNVSVGFGSTFYLKSLFL
;
A
#
# COMPACT_ATOMS: atom_id res chain seq x y z
N MET A 1 -37.51 83.92 -40.14
CA MET A 1 -37.95 82.52 -40.26
C MET A 1 -39.27 82.37 -41.03
N ALA A 2 -40.32 83.16 -40.76
CA ALA A 2 -41.61 83.06 -41.47
C ALA A 2 -41.55 83.31 -42.99
N ASN A 3 -40.72 84.26 -43.45
CA ASN A 3 -40.60 84.57 -44.89
C ASN A 3 -39.95 83.44 -45.69
N GLN A 4 -38.91 82.79 -45.17
CA GLN A 4 -38.28 81.62 -45.81
C GLN A 4 -39.23 80.43 -45.90
N LEU A 5 -40.08 80.21 -44.89
CA LEU A 5 -41.09 79.16 -44.93
C LEU A 5 -42.18 79.46 -45.96
N ARG A 6 -42.61 80.73 -46.07
CA ARG A 6 -43.57 81.20 -47.07
C ARG A 6 -43.03 81.08 -48.49
N GLU A 7 -41.76 81.38 -48.69
CA GLU A 7 -41.06 81.29 -49.98
C GLU A 7 -40.80 79.82 -50.38
N ARG A 8 -40.45 78.95 -49.43
CA ARG A 8 -40.42 77.49 -49.64
C ARG A 8 -41.79 76.94 -49.99
N HIS A 9 -42.84 77.38 -49.29
CA HIS A 9 -44.19 76.91 -49.57
C HIS A 9 -44.73 77.42 -50.93
N GLN A 10 -44.42 78.66 -51.31
CA GLN A 10 -44.75 79.20 -52.64
C GLN A 10 -43.98 78.51 -53.77
N SER A 11 -42.68 78.24 -53.59
CA SER A 11 -41.87 77.50 -54.57
C SER A 11 -42.32 76.05 -54.69
N LEU A 12 -42.67 75.38 -53.58
CA LEU A 12 -43.28 74.04 -53.63
C LEU A 12 -44.64 74.10 -54.35
N LYS A 13 -45.51 75.04 -54.00
CA LYS A 13 -46.82 75.21 -54.64
C LYS A 13 -46.70 75.55 -56.13
N LYS A 14 -45.63 76.24 -56.53
CA LYS A 14 -45.31 76.52 -57.94
C LYS A 14 -44.84 75.24 -58.64
N LYS A 15 -43.91 74.48 -58.07
CA LYS A 15 -43.48 73.16 -58.58
C LYS A 15 -44.63 72.16 -58.69
N TYR A 16 -45.51 72.09 -57.69
CA TYR A 16 -46.69 71.22 -57.73
C TYR A 16 -47.69 71.64 -58.82
N ARG A 17 -47.87 72.94 -59.06
CA ARG A 17 -48.68 73.42 -60.19
C ARG A 17 -48.03 73.10 -61.53
N GLU A 18 -46.73 73.28 -61.67
CA GLU A 18 -45.99 72.94 -62.90
C GLU A 18 -46.06 71.43 -63.21
N LEU A 19 -46.01 70.57 -62.20
CA LEU A 19 -46.17 69.12 -62.34
C LEU A 19 -47.59 68.67 -62.73
N ILE A 20 -48.62 69.40 -62.27
CA ILE A 20 -50.02 69.06 -62.55
C ILE A 20 -50.48 69.65 -63.89
N ASP A 21 -50.08 70.88 -64.19
CA ASP A 21 -50.61 71.65 -65.31
C ASP A 21 -49.79 71.52 -66.60
N GLY A 22 -48.52 71.07 -66.59
CA GLY A 22 -47.72 70.95 -67.82
C GLY A 22 -47.58 72.28 -68.61
N ASP A 23 -47.14 72.21 -69.87
CA ASP A 23 -46.89 73.38 -70.74
C ASP A 23 -48.15 74.26 -70.94
N PRO A 24 -48.17 75.54 -70.52
CA PRO A 24 -49.34 76.42 -70.55
C PRO A 24 -49.95 76.69 -71.95
N SER A 25 -49.23 76.39 -73.03
CA SER A 25 -49.64 76.72 -74.41
C SER A 25 -50.70 75.79 -75.01
N LEU A 26 -50.99 74.65 -74.37
CA LEU A 26 -51.90 73.62 -74.90
C LEU A 26 -53.19 73.49 -74.07
N PRO A 27 -54.35 73.13 -74.65
CA PRO A 27 -55.59 72.83 -73.92
C PRO A 27 -55.41 71.70 -72.87
N PRO A 28 -56.15 71.70 -71.75
CA PRO A 28 -55.99 70.74 -70.66
C PRO A 28 -56.14 69.28 -71.09
N GLU A 29 -57.00 69.00 -72.08
CA GLU A 29 -57.13 67.67 -72.69
C GLU A 29 -55.85 67.23 -73.41
N LYS A 30 -55.22 68.13 -74.19
CA LYS A 30 -53.98 67.85 -74.92
C LYS A 30 -52.79 67.64 -73.98
N ARG A 31 -52.76 68.30 -72.81
CA ARG A 31 -51.71 68.10 -71.79
C ARG A 31 -51.83 66.77 -71.08
N LYS A 32 -53.04 66.37 -70.67
CA LYS A 32 -53.30 65.02 -70.12
C LYS A 32 -52.92 63.95 -71.15
N GLN A 33 -53.22 64.18 -72.42
CA GLN A 33 -52.85 63.27 -73.51
C GLN A 33 -51.33 63.20 -73.73
N ALA A 34 -50.61 64.32 -73.67
CA ALA A 34 -49.14 64.35 -73.76
C ALA A 34 -48.45 63.67 -72.57
N ASN A 35 -48.91 63.93 -71.34
CA ASN A 35 -48.39 63.28 -70.13
C ASN A 35 -48.67 61.77 -70.12
N LEU A 36 -49.87 61.36 -70.56
CA LEU A 36 -50.20 59.95 -70.72
C LEU A 36 -49.31 59.30 -71.79
N ALA A 37 -49.11 59.94 -72.93
CA ALA A 37 -48.23 59.44 -73.98
C ALA A 37 -46.77 59.33 -73.51
N GLN A 38 -46.29 60.27 -72.69
CA GLN A 38 -44.96 60.18 -72.07
C GLN A 38 -44.87 59.04 -71.06
N LEU A 39 -45.86 58.89 -70.17
CA LEU A 39 -45.90 57.77 -69.22
C LEU A 39 -45.96 56.41 -69.93
N LEU A 40 -46.71 56.32 -71.04
CA LEU A 40 -46.75 55.12 -71.88
C LEU A 40 -45.39 54.85 -72.54
N ARG A 41 -44.70 55.87 -73.05
CA ARG A 41 -43.33 55.72 -73.59
C ARG A 41 -42.35 55.27 -72.52
N ASP A 42 -42.35 55.93 -71.36
CA ASP A 42 -41.48 55.56 -70.23
C ASP A 42 -41.80 54.13 -69.75
N SER A 43 -43.07 53.73 -69.72
CA SER A 43 -43.47 52.36 -69.39
C SER A 43 -43.03 51.36 -70.45
N GLN A 44 -43.11 51.72 -71.73
CA GLN A 44 -42.63 50.88 -72.83
C GLN A 44 -41.11 50.72 -72.77
N ASP A 45 -40.36 51.80 -72.47
CA ASP A 45 -38.91 51.76 -72.40
C ASP A 45 -38.42 51.03 -71.14
N ARG A 46 -39.11 51.15 -70.00
CA ARG A 46 -38.88 50.30 -68.83
C ARG A 46 -39.16 48.83 -69.14
N ASN A 47 -40.26 48.53 -69.85
CA ASN A 47 -40.56 47.16 -70.24
C ASN A 47 -39.51 46.59 -71.21
N LYS A 48 -38.95 47.42 -72.10
CA LYS A 48 -37.81 47.01 -72.96
C LYS A 48 -36.57 46.71 -72.12
N HIS A 49 -36.19 47.61 -71.21
CA HIS A 49 -35.03 47.41 -70.32
C HIS A 49 -35.20 46.15 -69.46
N LEU A 50 -36.36 45.96 -68.83
CA LEU A 50 -36.66 44.73 -68.08
C LEU A 50 -36.61 43.49 -68.98
N GLY A 51 -37.06 43.60 -70.23
CA GLY A 51 -36.96 42.53 -71.21
C GLY A 51 -35.51 42.19 -71.59
N GLU A 52 -34.62 43.17 -71.64
CA GLU A 52 -33.18 42.98 -71.84
C GLU A 52 -32.52 42.36 -70.59
N GLU A 53 -32.84 42.85 -69.40
CA GLU A 53 -32.37 42.27 -68.13
C GLU A 53 -32.80 40.81 -67.98
N ILE A 54 -34.05 40.47 -68.34
CA ILE A 54 -34.52 39.07 -68.33
C ILE A 54 -33.68 38.21 -69.27
N LYS A 55 -33.36 38.70 -70.47
CA LYS A 55 -32.52 37.96 -71.43
C LYS A 55 -31.10 37.77 -70.91
N GLU A 56 -30.52 38.81 -70.30
CA GLU A 56 -29.18 38.72 -69.69
C GLU A 56 -29.17 37.73 -68.52
N LEU A 57 -30.17 37.78 -67.65
CA LEU A 57 -30.31 36.84 -66.53
C LEU A 57 -30.51 35.40 -67.02
N GLN A 58 -31.28 35.19 -68.08
CA GLN A 58 -31.45 33.87 -68.71
C GLN A 58 -30.12 33.35 -69.29
N GLN A 59 -29.34 34.22 -69.93
CA GLN A 59 -28.02 33.84 -70.44
C GLN A 59 -27.07 33.45 -69.29
N ARG A 60 -26.95 34.29 -68.25
CA ARG A 60 -26.10 33.99 -67.09
C ARG A 60 -26.53 32.72 -66.37
N LEU A 61 -27.84 32.46 -66.28
CA LEU A 61 -28.35 31.21 -65.73
C LEU A 61 -27.88 30.01 -66.56
N GLY A 62 -27.93 30.11 -67.89
CA GLY A 62 -27.42 29.07 -68.80
C GLY A 62 -25.92 28.81 -68.64
N GLU A 63 -25.11 29.87 -68.52
CA GLU A 63 -23.67 29.79 -68.29
C GLU A 63 -23.37 29.08 -66.95
N VAL A 64 -23.98 29.53 -65.85
CA VAL A 64 -23.79 28.92 -64.52
C VAL A 64 -24.29 27.48 -64.47
N GLN A 65 -25.38 27.14 -65.17
CA GLN A 65 -25.83 25.75 -65.30
C GLN A 65 -24.83 24.89 -66.08
N GLY A 66 -24.23 25.43 -67.14
CA GLY A 66 -23.14 24.81 -67.89
C GLY A 66 -21.91 24.55 -67.01
N ASP A 67 -21.47 25.56 -66.27
CA ASP A 67 -20.37 25.46 -65.31
C ASP A 67 -20.66 24.43 -64.22
N ASN A 68 -21.88 24.42 -63.67
CA ASN A 68 -22.29 23.45 -62.67
C ASN A 68 -22.25 22.01 -63.23
N LYS A 69 -22.66 21.81 -64.48
CA LYS A 69 -22.57 20.51 -65.16
C LYS A 69 -21.11 20.09 -65.34
N LEU A 70 -20.24 21.00 -65.77
CA LEU A 70 -18.80 20.74 -65.89
C LEU A 70 -18.18 20.42 -64.53
N LEU A 71 -18.47 21.19 -63.48
CA LEU A 71 -17.98 20.93 -62.12
C LEU A 71 -18.45 19.58 -61.60
N ARG A 72 -19.73 19.23 -61.79
CA ARG A 72 -20.26 17.90 -61.42
C ARG A 72 -19.53 16.79 -62.19
N MET A 73 -19.28 16.97 -63.48
CA MET A 73 -18.52 16.02 -64.29
C MET A 73 -17.07 15.90 -63.81
N THR A 74 -16.40 17.01 -63.50
CA THR A 74 -15.04 17.04 -62.96
C THR A 74 -14.96 16.37 -61.59
N ILE A 75 -15.91 16.63 -60.70
CA ILE A 75 -15.98 15.96 -59.39
C ILE A 75 -16.25 14.46 -59.57
N ALA A 76 -17.13 14.07 -60.48
CA ALA A 76 -17.38 12.67 -60.79
C ALA A 76 -16.12 12.00 -61.35
N LYS A 77 -15.41 12.63 -62.28
CA LYS A 77 -14.10 12.17 -62.79
C LYS A 77 -13.04 12.07 -61.70
N GLN A 78 -12.99 13.01 -60.76
CA GLN A 78 -12.04 12.94 -59.63
C GLN A 78 -12.40 11.82 -58.64
N ARG A 79 -13.69 11.56 -58.41
CA ARG A 79 -14.16 10.52 -57.48
C ARG A 79 -14.08 9.11 -58.06
N LEU A 80 -14.39 8.97 -59.34
CA LEU A 80 -14.37 7.69 -60.05
C LEU A 80 -13.00 7.40 -60.68
N GLY A 81 -12.10 8.40 -60.71
CA GLY A 81 -10.99 8.41 -61.64
C GLY A 81 -11.52 8.68 -63.06
N ASP A 82 -10.75 9.36 -63.93
CA ASP A 82 -11.01 9.23 -65.36
C ASP A 82 -10.97 7.73 -65.68
N GLU A 83 -11.90 7.20 -66.48
CA GLU A 83 -11.77 5.81 -66.93
C GLU A 83 -10.46 5.57 -67.72
N GLU A 84 -9.73 6.63 -68.10
CA GLU A 84 -8.36 6.57 -68.65
C GLU A 84 -7.24 7.04 -67.69
N ILE A 85 -7.49 7.82 -66.63
CA ILE A 85 -6.44 8.41 -65.75
C ILE A 85 -6.66 8.06 -64.25
N GLY A 86 -7.70 7.30 -63.93
CA GLY A 86 -7.94 6.62 -62.65
C GLY A 86 -7.04 5.40 -62.45
N VAL A 87 -6.35 4.98 -63.51
CA VAL A 87 -5.23 4.07 -63.40
C VAL A 87 -3.99 4.93 -63.13
N ARG A 88 -3.70 5.21 -61.86
CA ARG A 88 -2.29 5.16 -61.45
C ARG A 88 -1.83 3.76 -61.83
N HIS A 89 -1.24 3.60 -63.01
CA HIS A 89 -0.61 2.36 -63.45
C HIS A 89 0.59 2.13 -62.54
N PHE A 90 0.33 1.74 -61.29
CA PHE A 90 1.15 0.73 -60.67
C PHE A 90 1.13 -0.42 -61.65
N ALA A 91 2.31 -0.85 -62.08
CA ALA A 91 2.37 -2.03 -62.91
C ALA A 91 1.67 -3.18 -62.15
N ALA A 92 1.04 -4.11 -62.87
CA ALA A 92 0.23 -5.16 -62.23
C ALA A 92 1.01 -5.89 -61.11
N HIS A 93 2.32 -6.06 -61.31
CA HIS A 93 3.24 -6.61 -60.32
C HIS A 93 3.38 -5.76 -59.04
N GLU A 94 3.44 -4.44 -59.10
CA GLU A 94 3.55 -3.58 -57.90
C GLU A 94 2.27 -3.64 -57.06
N ARG A 95 1.10 -3.76 -57.71
CA ARG A 95 -0.18 -3.97 -57.00
C ARG A 95 -0.24 -5.33 -56.37
N GLU A 96 0.19 -6.35 -57.09
CA GLU A 96 0.27 -7.72 -56.60
C GLU A 96 1.23 -7.84 -55.41
N ASP A 97 2.39 -7.19 -55.45
CA ASP A 97 3.35 -7.13 -54.35
C ASP A 97 2.75 -6.46 -53.11
N LEU A 98 2.03 -5.35 -53.27
CA LEU A 98 1.35 -4.66 -52.17
C LEU A 98 0.21 -5.51 -51.58
N VAL A 99 -0.57 -6.21 -52.42
CA VAL A 99 -1.61 -7.13 -51.96
C VAL A 99 -0.99 -8.28 -51.17
N GLN A 100 0.09 -8.89 -51.68
CA GLN A 100 0.80 -9.95 -50.97
C GLN A 100 1.41 -9.45 -49.65
N GLN A 101 1.91 -8.21 -49.58
CA GLN A 101 2.38 -7.62 -48.33
C GLN A 101 1.24 -7.44 -47.33
N LEU A 102 0.07 -6.99 -47.79
CA LEU A 102 -1.12 -6.87 -46.93
C LEU A 102 -1.64 -8.23 -46.46
N GLU A 103 -1.63 -9.24 -47.31
CA GLU A 103 -2.01 -10.61 -46.95
C GLU A 103 -1.07 -11.19 -45.91
N ARG A 104 0.26 -11.09 -46.13
CA ARG A 104 1.26 -11.51 -45.13
C ARG A 104 1.12 -10.74 -43.82
N ALA A 105 0.87 -9.43 -43.87
CA ALA A 105 0.66 -8.63 -42.67
C ALA A 105 -0.61 -9.04 -41.93
N LYS A 106 -1.69 -9.38 -42.64
CA LYS A 106 -2.92 -9.91 -42.03
C LYS A 106 -2.69 -11.27 -41.38
N GLU A 107 -2.03 -12.20 -42.08
CA GLU A 107 -1.66 -13.51 -41.52
C GLU A 107 -0.80 -13.35 -40.25
N GLN A 108 0.15 -12.41 -40.27
CA GLN A 108 0.96 -12.08 -39.09
C GLN A 108 0.10 -11.54 -37.95
N ILE A 109 -0.83 -10.63 -38.22
CA ILE A 109 -1.75 -10.10 -37.20
C ILE A 109 -2.59 -11.24 -36.62
N GLU A 110 -3.20 -12.08 -37.45
CA GLU A 110 -4.01 -13.22 -37.00
C GLU A 110 -3.17 -14.20 -36.16
N SER A 111 -1.93 -14.49 -36.55
CA SER A 111 -1.04 -15.32 -35.75
C SER A 111 -0.71 -14.71 -34.38
N LEU A 112 -0.44 -13.40 -34.34
CA LEU A 112 -0.15 -12.69 -33.10
C LEU A 112 -1.38 -12.56 -32.20
N GLU A 113 -2.58 -12.45 -32.78
CA GLU A 113 -3.84 -12.47 -32.04
C GLU A 113 -4.07 -13.84 -31.38
N HIS A 114 -3.78 -14.92 -32.10
CA HIS A 114 -3.81 -16.27 -31.53
C HIS A 114 -2.78 -16.47 -30.42
N ASP A 115 -1.53 -16.05 -30.63
CA ASP A 115 -0.46 -16.14 -29.62
C ASP A 115 -0.81 -15.30 -28.38
N LEU A 116 -1.34 -14.08 -28.59
CA LEU A 116 -1.80 -13.22 -27.50
C LEU A 116 -2.91 -13.90 -26.70
N GLN A 117 -3.88 -14.52 -27.37
CA GLN A 117 -4.95 -15.24 -26.69
C GLN A 117 -4.40 -16.41 -25.88
N ALA A 118 -3.47 -17.20 -26.42
CA ALA A 118 -2.82 -18.28 -25.70
C ALA A 118 -2.06 -17.77 -24.46
N CYS A 119 -1.32 -16.67 -24.57
CA CYS A 119 -0.66 -16.04 -23.42
C CYS A 119 -1.64 -15.51 -22.37
N VAL A 120 -2.82 -15.02 -22.79
CA VAL A 120 -3.88 -14.56 -21.86
C VAL A 120 -4.46 -15.74 -21.09
N ASP A 121 -4.69 -16.86 -21.76
CA ASP A 121 -5.19 -18.08 -21.14
C ASP A 121 -4.16 -18.65 -20.14
N GLU A 122 -2.89 -18.76 -20.52
CA GLU A 122 -1.81 -19.16 -19.61
C GLU A 122 -1.68 -18.21 -18.40
N LEU A 123 -1.82 -16.90 -18.61
CA LEU A 123 -1.81 -15.92 -17.52
C LEU A 123 -2.98 -16.12 -16.55
N GLN A 124 -4.14 -16.53 -17.06
CA GLN A 124 -5.32 -16.81 -16.25
C GLN A 124 -5.09 -18.05 -15.38
N ASP A 125 -4.55 -19.12 -15.96
CA ASP A 125 -4.18 -20.34 -15.22
C ASP A 125 -3.19 -20.02 -14.09
N VAL A 126 -2.12 -19.25 -14.38
CA VAL A 126 -1.13 -18.85 -13.37
C VAL A 126 -1.74 -17.97 -12.28
N LYS A 127 -2.71 -17.11 -12.60
CA LYS A 127 -3.43 -16.30 -11.59
C LYS A 127 -4.27 -17.17 -10.67
N GLU A 128 -4.94 -18.18 -11.21
CA GLU A 128 -5.75 -19.13 -10.45
C GLU A 128 -4.86 -20.00 -9.55
N GLU A 129 -3.73 -20.48 -10.07
CA GLU A 129 -2.72 -21.16 -9.26
C GLU A 129 -2.22 -20.26 -8.13
N ARG A 130 -1.86 -19.01 -8.42
CA ARG A 130 -1.43 -18.05 -7.41
C ARG A 130 -2.48 -17.83 -6.33
N ALA A 131 -3.76 -17.69 -6.70
CA ALA A 131 -4.86 -17.56 -5.75
C ALA A 131 -4.96 -18.81 -4.86
N SER A 132 -4.86 -20.00 -5.45
CA SER A 132 -4.87 -21.26 -4.67
C SER A 132 -3.71 -21.35 -3.67
N TYR A 133 -2.52 -20.84 -4.03
CA TYR A 133 -1.37 -20.78 -3.15
C TYR A 133 -1.56 -19.72 -2.06
N GLN A 134 -2.16 -18.57 -2.37
CA GLN A 134 -2.51 -17.55 -1.37
C GLN A 134 -3.48 -18.13 -0.32
N ASP A 135 -4.56 -18.78 -0.75
CA ASP A 135 -5.52 -19.45 0.16
C ASP A 135 -4.85 -20.52 1.00
N LYS A 136 -3.88 -21.26 0.43
CA LYS A 136 -3.10 -22.26 1.16
C LYS A 136 -2.22 -21.61 2.22
N VAL A 137 -1.53 -20.50 1.89
CA VAL A 137 -0.71 -19.75 2.84
C VAL A 137 -1.57 -19.17 3.95
N GLU A 138 -2.73 -18.59 3.63
CA GLU A 138 -3.66 -18.06 4.62
C GLU A 138 -4.15 -19.13 5.58
N ARG A 139 -4.59 -20.29 5.07
CA ARG A 139 -4.99 -21.43 5.92
C ARG A 139 -3.85 -21.93 6.79
N LEU A 140 -2.65 -22.13 6.23
CA LEU A 140 -1.48 -22.55 7.00
C LEU A 140 -1.11 -21.52 8.06
N ASN A 141 -1.23 -20.24 7.77
CA ASN A 141 -0.98 -19.17 8.71
C ASN A 141 -2.03 -19.16 9.83
N GLN A 142 -3.31 -19.40 9.52
CA GLN A 142 -4.36 -19.58 10.53
C GLN A 142 -4.08 -20.78 11.45
N GLU A 143 -3.72 -21.93 10.88
CA GLU A 143 -3.34 -23.12 11.65
C GLU A 143 -2.08 -22.89 12.50
N LEU A 144 -1.08 -22.21 11.93
CA LEU A 144 0.15 -21.84 12.65
C LEU A 144 -0.17 -20.89 13.81
N ASN A 145 -1.01 -19.88 13.59
CA ASN A 145 -1.47 -18.96 14.65
C ASN A 145 -2.27 -19.70 15.72
N HIS A 146 -3.08 -20.69 15.33
CA HIS A 146 -3.81 -21.53 16.27
C HIS A 146 -2.85 -22.37 17.14
N ILE A 147 -1.85 -23.01 16.53
CA ILE A 147 -0.84 -23.86 17.20
C ILE A 147 0.11 -23.03 18.09
N LEU A 148 0.53 -21.87 17.62
CA LEU A 148 1.38 -20.93 18.36
C LEU A 148 0.60 -20.17 19.45
N GLY A 149 -0.70 -20.49 19.61
CA GLY A 149 -1.54 -20.01 20.69
C GLY A 149 -2.68 -19.18 20.15
N GLY A 150 -3.84 -19.82 19.96
CA GLY A 150 -5.17 -19.20 19.84
C GLY A 150 -5.60 -18.40 21.09
N HIS A 151 -4.72 -17.53 21.59
CA HIS A 151 -5.01 -16.49 22.57
C HIS A 151 -4.45 -15.19 22.00
N GLU A 152 -5.32 -14.44 21.35
CA GLU A 152 -5.06 -13.14 20.71
C GLU A 152 -4.42 -12.08 21.64
N ASN A 153 -4.17 -12.38 22.92
CA ASN A 153 -3.61 -11.47 23.92
C ASN A 153 -2.41 -12.00 24.73
N ARG A 154 -1.82 -13.15 24.39
CA ARG A 154 -0.59 -13.59 25.10
C ARG A 154 0.62 -13.41 24.20
N ILE A 155 1.27 -12.25 24.33
CA ILE A 155 2.65 -12.08 23.86
C ILE A 155 3.48 -13.16 24.54
N ILE A 156 3.95 -14.12 23.76
CA ILE A 156 4.89 -15.13 24.25
C ILE A 156 6.23 -14.43 24.41
N ASP A 157 6.56 -14.11 25.67
CA ASP A 157 7.89 -13.65 26.03
C ASP A 157 8.86 -14.82 25.89
N VAL A 158 9.56 -14.85 24.76
CA VAL A 158 10.55 -15.86 24.41
C VAL A 158 11.69 -15.88 25.44
N ASP A 159 12.04 -14.73 26.03
CA ASP A 159 13.07 -14.66 27.05
C ASP A 159 12.59 -15.29 28.37
N ALA A 160 11.33 -15.07 28.75
CA ALA A 160 10.72 -15.74 29.90
C ALA A 160 10.69 -17.28 29.72
N LEU A 161 10.33 -17.76 28.52
CA LEU A 161 10.37 -19.19 28.21
C LEU A 161 11.79 -19.75 28.20
N CYS A 162 12.77 -19.01 27.67
CA CYS A 162 14.17 -19.42 27.71
C CYS A 162 14.70 -19.52 29.16
N MET A 163 14.32 -18.57 30.02
CA MET A 163 14.67 -18.60 31.44
C MET A 163 14.00 -19.77 32.16
N GLU A 164 12.72 -20.01 31.93
CA GLU A 164 11.99 -21.15 32.50
C GLU A 164 12.60 -22.48 32.05
N ASN A 165 12.91 -22.62 30.76
CA ASN A 165 13.55 -23.82 30.21
C ASN A 165 14.92 -24.05 30.87
N ARG A 166 15.74 -23.01 30.98
CA ARG A 166 17.05 -23.08 31.64
C ARG A 166 16.92 -23.46 33.12
N TYR A 167 15.97 -22.88 33.84
CA TYR A 167 15.70 -23.19 35.24
C TYR A 167 15.25 -24.65 35.42
N LEU A 168 14.32 -25.13 34.58
CA LEU A 168 13.83 -26.50 34.62
C LEU A 168 14.93 -27.51 34.30
N GLN A 169 15.79 -27.22 33.32
CA GLN A 169 16.96 -28.05 33.02
C GLN A 169 17.92 -28.16 34.22
N GLU A 170 18.21 -27.04 34.88
CA GLU A 170 19.08 -27.01 36.06
C GLU A 170 18.44 -27.76 37.24
N ARG A 171 17.12 -27.63 37.41
CA ARG A 171 16.36 -28.38 38.42
C ARG A 171 16.37 -29.88 38.15
N LEU A 172 16.20 -30.30 36.89
CA LEU A 172 16.31 -31.70 36.49
C LEU A 172 17.70 -32.26 36.75
N LYS A 173 18.75 -31.47 36.48
CA LYS A 173 20.13 -31.85 36.76
C LYS A 173 20.36 -32.08 38.27
N GLN A 174 19.89 -31.17 39.12
CA GLN A 174 19.95 -31.32 40.57
C GLN A 174 19.25 -32.60 41.04
N LEU A 175 18.02 -32.84 40.56
CA LEU A 175 17.27 -34.05 40.91
C LEU A 175 17.99 -35.32 40.43
N HIS A 176 18.65 -35.28 39.28
CA HIS A 176 19.44 -36.39 38.77
C HIS A 176 20.64 -36.69 39.68
N GLU A 177 21.34 -35.66 40.16
CA GLU A 177 22.44 -35.77 41.12
C GLU A 177 21.96 -36.33 42.47
N GLU A 178 20.82 -35.85 42.98
CA GLU A 178 20.19 -36.37 44.20
C GLU A 178 19.82 -37.85 44.06
N VAL A 179 19.22 -38.25 42.95
CA VAL A 179 18.89 -39.66 42.67
C VAL A 179 20.16 -40.51 42.62
N ASN A 180 21.23 -40.02 42.01
CA ASN A 180 22.50 -40.75 41.93
C ASN A 180 23.15 -40.90 43.32
N LEU A 181 23.10 -39.85 44.16
CA LEU A 181 23.55 -39.91 45.55
C LEU A 181 22.73 -40.91 46.37
N LEU A 182 21.41 -40.90 46.24
CA LEU A 182 20.53 -41.85 46.93
C LEU A 182 20.78 -43.28 46.46
N LYS A 183 20.96 -43.52 45.15
CA LYS A 183 21.35 -44.84 44.62
C LYS A 183 22.67 -45.32 45.23
N SER A 184 23.68 -44.45 45.31
CA SER A 184 24.97 -44.76 45.94
C SER A 184 24.82 -45.08 47.43
N ASN A 185 24.02 -44.30 48.15
CA ASN A 185 23.75 -44.54 49.58
C ASN A 185 23.00 -45.85 49.81
N ILE A 186 21.98 -46.15 49.00
CA ILE A 186 21.27 -47.45 49.04
C ILE A 186 22.25 -48.59 48.79
N ALA A 187 23.14 -48.46 47.79
CA ALA A 187 24.16 -49.49 47.53
C ALA A 187 25.09 -49.68 48.73
N LYS A 188 25.56 -48.60 49.36
CA LYS A 188 26.36 -48.65 50.59
C LYS A 188 25.63 -49.35 51.73
N TYR A 189 24.35 -49.02 51.96
CA TYR A 189 23.54 -49.64 53.01
C TYR A 189 23.25 -51.12 52.74
N LYS A 190 22.95 -51.49 51.48
CA LYS A 190 22.82 -52.90 51.08
C LYS A 190 24.11 -53.68 51.33
N ASN A 191 25.25 -53.13 50.92
CA ASN A 191 26.56 -53.76 51.15
C ASN A 191 26.88 -53.91 52.65
N ALA A 192 26.57 -52.90 53.47
CA ALA A 192 26.75 -52.97 54.92
C ALA A 192 25.82 -54.01 55.57
N LEU A 193 24.58 -54.11 55.07
CA LEU A 193 23.60 -55.10 55.53
C LEU A 193 24.03 -56.53 55.17
N GLU A 194 24.48 -56.77 53.94
CA GLU A 194 25.01 -58.08 53.52
C GLU A 194 26.28 -58.46 54.30
N ARG A 195 27.18 -57.50 54.58
CA ARG A 195 28.33 -57.74 55.48
C ARG A 195 27.90 -58.14 56.88
N ARG A 196 26.85 -57.54 57.45
CA ARG A 196 26.27 -57.92 58.76
C ARG A 196 25.52 -59.25 58.73
N LYS A 197 24.88 -59.59 57.62
CA LYS A 197 24.21 -60.88 57.43
C LYS A 197 25.23 -62.02 57.31
N ASN A 198 26.32 -61.79 56.58
CA ASN A 198 27.41 -62.74 56.43
C ASN A 198 28.29 -62.84 57.69
N SER A 199 28.35 -61.78 58.53
CA SER A 199 29.03 -61.84 59.83
C SER A 199 28.23 -62.55 60.92
N LYS A 200 26.93 -62.83 60.74
CA LYS A 200 26.13 -63.65 61.66
C LYS A 200 26.31 -65.17 61.45
N GLY A 201 27.10 -65.58 60.46
CA GLY A 201 27.45 -66.98 60.20
C GLY A 201 28.68 -67.49 60.97
N GLN A 202 29.40 -66.64 61.70
CA GLN A 202 30.65 -67.02 62.37
C GLN A 202 30.74 -66.36 63.76
N GLY A 203 30.44 -67.15 64.80
CA GLY A 203 30.66 -66.73 66.19
C GLY A 203 29.51 -67.06 67.14
N LYS A 204 29.40 -68.32 67.53
CA LYS A 204 28.85 -68.69 68.85
C LYS A 204 29.67 -67.95 69.93
N SER A 205 29.02 -67.22 70.84
CA SER A 205 29.06 -67.51 72.29
C SER A 205 28.56 -66.34 73.15
N ASN A 206 27.56 -66.67 73.96
CA ASN A 206 27.35 -66.29 75.35
C ASN A 206 26.81 -64.89 75.68
N SER A 207 25.49 -64.89 75.81
CA SER A 207 24.74 -64.20 76.85
C SER A 207 25.36 -64.35 78.24
N SER A 208 25.60 -63.22 78.91
CA SER A 208 25.59 -63.05 80.37
C SER A 208 25.34 -61.56 80.65
N ALA A 209 24.13 -61.15 81.00
CA ALA A 209 23.64 -61.01 82.37
C ALA A 209 23.99 -59.64 83.00
N LEU A 210 22.94 -59.05 83.62
CA LEU A 210 22.95 -58.08 84.73
C LEU A 210 23.27 -56.62 84.38
N THR A 211 22.29 -55.72 84.49
CA THR A 211 21.91 -54.94 85.69
C THR A 211 22.79 -53.69 85.84
N GLY A 212 22.12 -52.54 86.06
CA GLY A 212 22.72 -51.21 85.99
C GLY A 212 23.89 -50.97 86.93
N VAL A 213 24.72 -49.99 86.55
CA VAL A 213 25.35 -48.94 87.35
C VAL A 213 26.16 -48.09 86.36
N LEU A 214 25.84 -46.81 86.24
CA LEU A 214 26.62 -45.81 85.49
C LEU A 214 27.95 -45.62 86.23
N SER A 215 29.08 -45.97 85.60
CA SER A 215 30.41 -45.87 86.20
C SER A 215 31.39 -45.18 85.26
N ALA A 216 31.78 -43.95 85.63
CA ALA A 216 33.09 -43.25 85.57
C ALA A 216 34.12 -43.49 84.43
N LYS A 217 33.80 -44.24 83.37
CA LYS A 217 34.64 -44.37 82.16
C LYS A 217 34.13 -43.54 80.99
N GLN A 218 32.92 -43.00 81.09
CA GLN A 218 32.34 -42.14 80.05
C GLN A 218 32.89 -40.71 80.07
N ASP A 219 33.45 -40.27 81.20
CA ASP A 219 34.02 -38.91 81.30
C ASP A 219 35.37 -38.78 80.59
N GLN A 220 36.16 -39.85 80.47
CA GLN A 220 37.44 -39.79 79.72
C GLN A 220 37.23 -39.73 78.20
N ASP A 221 36.24 -40.46 77.66
CA ASP A 221 35.95 -40.43 76.22
C ASP A 221 35.32 -39.09 75.78
N ILE A 222 34.53 -38.48 76.66
CA ILE A 222 33.92 -37.17 76.43
C ILE A 222 34.97 -36.04 76.48
N ILE A 223 35.89 -36.08 77.45
CA ILE A 223 36.99 -35.10 77.53
C ILE A 223 37.93 -35.24 76.31
N GLN A 224 38.19 -36.46 75.83
CA GLN A 224 38.99 -36.68 74.62
C GLN A 224 38.29 -36.15 73.34
N THR A 225 36.96 -36.22 73.28
CA THR A 225 36.19 -35.63 72.17
C THR A 225 36.12 -34.10 72.24
N TYR A 226 36.00 -33.52 73.44
CA TYR A 226 36.07 -32.06 73.61
C TYR A 226 37.49 -31.49 73.41
N ALA A 227 38.54 -32.25 73.76
CA ALA A 227 39.92 -31.86 73.47
C ALA A 227 40.22 -31.81 71.96
N ASN A 228 39.61 -32.68 71.16
CA ASN A 228 39.71 -32.65 69.69
C ASN A 228 38.88 -31.53 69.03
N ILE A 229 37.87 -31.00 69.72
CA ILE A 229 37.09 -29.85 69.27
C ILE A 229 37.82 -28.53 69.61
N LEU A 230 38.59 -28.50 70.70
CA LEU A 230 39.38 -27.34 71.14
C LEU A 230 40.78 -27.26 70.50
N LEU A 231 41.42 -28.38 70.18
CA LEU A 231 42.60 -28.43 69.32
C LEU A 231 42.13 -28.48 67.87
N ALA A 232 41.84 -27.31 67.31
CA ALA A 232 41.63 -27.16 65.88
C ALA A 232 42.80 -27.83 65.14
N THR A 233 42.53 -29.00 64.55
CA THR A 233 43.54 -29.73 63.78
C THR A 233 44.11 -28.79 62.71
N PRO A 234 45.42 -28.82 62.41
CA PRO A 234 46.00 -27.96 61.38
C PRO A 234 45.25 -28.03 60.05
N GLN A 235 44.67 -29.20 59.77
CA GLN A 235 43.81 -29.44 58.62
C GLN A 235 42.49 -28.66 58.68
N SER A 236 41.72 -28.73 59.77
CA SER A 236 40.46 -27.98 59.89
C SER A 236 40.67 -26.46 59.84
N ILE A 237 41.80 -25.96 60.36
CA ILE A 237 42.16 -24.54 60.24
C ILE A 237 42.47 -24.18 58.78
N SER A 238 43.18 -25.04 58.06
CA SER A 238 43.47 -24.87 56.63
C SER A 238 42.20 -24.88 55.78
N ASP A 239 41.28 -25.81 56.03
CA ASP A 239 40.02 -25.94 55.30
C ASP A 239 39.13 -24.71 55.54
N LEU A 240 39.09 -24.20 56.78
CA LEU A 240 38.32 -23.01 57.13
C LEU A 240 38.94 -21.73 56.51
N LYS A 241 40.27 -21.65 56.43
CA LYS A 241 40.96 -20.58 55.69
C LYS A 241 40.66 -20.65 54.20
N SER A 242 40.72 -21.83 53.59
CA SER A 242 40.37 -22.03 52.18
C SER A 242 38.93 -21.63 51.89
N LEU A 243 37.99 -22.02 52.74
CA LEU A 243 36.58 -21.62 52.65
C LEU A 243 36.42 -20.09 52.77
N ALA A 244 37.11 -19.45 53.71
CA ALA A 244 37.06 -18.01 53.88
C ALA A 244 37.60 -17.26 52.64
N THR A 245 38.70 -17.74 52.04
CA THR A 245 39.25 -17.18 50.80
C THR A 245 38.28 -17.35 49.62
N ALA A 246 37.68 -18.53 49.47
CA ALA A 246 36.70 -18.80 48.42
C ALA A 246 35.45 -17.91 48.56
N LEU A 247 34.98 -17.68 49.80
CA LEU A 247 33.87 -16.77 50.06
C LEU A 247 34.23 -15.31 49.77
N LEU A 248 35.46 -14.88 50.08
CA LEU A 248 35.95 -13.53 49.74
C LEU A 248 36.06 -13.33 48.22
N GLU A 249 36.60 -14.31 47.49
CA GLU A 249 36.65 -14.30 46.03
C GLU A 249 35.25 -14.23 45.42
N THR A 250 34.30 -15.02 45.95
CA THR A 250 32.90 -15.01 45.51
C THR A 250 32.24 -13.64 45.74
N ILE A 251 32.51 -12.99 46.89
CA ILE A 251 32.00 -11.64 47.18
C ILE A 251 32.63 -10.62 46.23
N HIS A 252 33.92 -10.73 45.95
CA HIS A 252 34.61 -9.83 45.03
C HIS A 252 34.04 -9.94 43.61
N GLU A 253 33.85 -11.15 43.11
CA GLU A 253 33.28 -11.42 41.80
C GLU A 253 31.83 -10.88 41.69
N LYS A 254 31.00 -11.12 42.72
CA LYS A 254 29.64 -10.56 42.79
C LYS A 254 29.64 -9.03 42.79
N ASN A 255 30.58 -8.40 43.51
CA ASN A 255 30.72 -6.94 43.49
C ASN A 255 31.11 -6.42 42.11
N MET A 256 31.99 -7.12 41.38
CA MET A 256 32.35 -6.76 40.01
C MET A 256 31.15 -6.84 39.06
N VAL A 257 30.37 -7.92 39.15
CA VAL A 257 29.14 -8.08 38.34
C VAL A 257 28.15 -6.95 38.61
N ILE A 258 27.93 -6.59 39.88
CA ILE A 258 27.06 -5.47 40.25
C ILE A 258 27.57 -4.14 39.69
N GLN A 259 28.88 -3.89 39.73
CA GLN A 259 29.48 -2.68 39.15
C GLN A 259 29.28 -2.61 37.63
N HIS A 260 29.54 -3.72 36.91
CA HIS A 260 29.26 -3.79 35.48
C HIS A 260 27.78 -3.56 35.17
N GLN A 261 26.86 -4.18 35.93
CA GLN A 261 25.44 -3.97 35.76
C GLN A 261 25.03 -2.50 35.96
N ARG A 262 25.59 -1.83 36.97
CA ARG A 262 25.35 -0.39 37.21
C ARG A 262 25.85 0.45 36.04
N GLN A 263 27.01 0.13 35.47
CA GLN A 263 27.55 0.83 34.31
C GLN A 263 26.68 0.62 33.06
N THR A 264 26.25 -0.61 32.80
CA THR A 264 25.32 -0.93 31.71
C THR A 264 24.00 -0.20 31.87
N ASN A 265 23.41 -0.21 33.06
CA ASN A 265 22.17 0.51 33.35
C ASN A 265 22.34 2.03 33.17
N LYS A 266 23.51 2.59 33.49
CA LYS A 266 23.81 4.00 33.24
C LYS A 266 23.83 4.32 31.74
N ILE A 267 24.41 3.45 30.91
CA ILE A 267 24.43 3.61 29.44
C ILE A 267 23.02 3.52 28.87
N LEU A 268 22.24 2.52 29.31
CA LEU A 268 20.84 2.36 28.90
C LEU A 268 20.00 3.57 29.30
N GLY A 269 20.13 4.05 30.54
CA GLY A 269 19.45 5.25 31.02
C GLY A 269 19.76 6.49 30.18
N ASN A 270 21.03 6.68 29.80
CA ASN A 270 21.42 7.79 28.91
C ASN A 270 20.77 7.67 27.53
N ARG A 271 20.69 6.46 26.97
CA ARG A 271 20.09 6.22 25.66
C ARG A 271 18.57 6.40 25.68
N VAL A 272 17.91 5.99 26.77
CA VAL A 272 16.48 6.26 27.01
C VAL A 272 16.24 7.76 27.07
N ALA A 273 17.03 8.51 27.84
CA ALA A 273 16.90 9.96 27.90
C ALA A 273 17.13 10.65 26.53
N GLU A 274 18.07 10.14 25.71
CA GLU A 274 18.28 10.63 24.35
C GLU A 274 17.07 10.36 23.45
N LEU A 275 16.49 9.16 23.53
CA LEU A 275 15.29 8.78 22.77
C LEU A 275 14.08 9.60 23.20
N GLU A 276 13.88 9.82 24.50
CA GLU A 276 12.83 10.71 25.02
C GLU A 276 12.98 12.14 24.49
N LYS A 277 14.20 12.66 24.40
CA LYS A 277 14.46 13.99 23.82
C LYS A 277 14.14 14.02 22.32
N LYS A 278 14.50 12.97 21.57
CA LYS A 278 14.17 12.85 20.14
C LYS A 278 12.66 12.74 19.93
N LEU A 279 11.97 11.95 20.76
CA LEU A 279 10.52 11.81 20.74
C LEU A 279 9.82 13.15 20.96
N ARG A 280 10.18 13.89 22.02
CA ARG A 280 9.64 15.24 22.27
C ARG A 280 9.89 16.20 21.11
N THR A 281 11.03 16.08 20.43
CA THR A 281 11.34 16.89 19.24
C THR A 281 10.43 16.54 18.07
N LEU A 282 10.13 15.25 17.86
CA LEU A 282 9.21 14.77 16.82
C LEU A 282 7.76 15.16 17.12
N GLU A 283 7.35 15.16 18.38
CA GLU A 283 6.04 15.65 18.82
C GLU A 283 5.88 17.15 18.53
N VAL A 284 6.87 17.97 18.91
CA VAL A 284 6.83 19.43 18.67
C VAL A 284 6.89 19.79 17.18
N SER A 285 7.56 18.98 16.36
CA SER A 285 7.66 19.20 14.91
C SER A 285 6.47 18.64 14.11
N GLY A 286 5.47 18.04 14.77
CA GLY A 286 4.25 17.54 14.13
C GLY A 286 4.46 16.31 13.21
N LEU A 287 5.69 15.80 13.12
CA LEU A 287 6.09 14.65 12.31
C LEU A 287 5.68 13.30 12.92
N TRP A 288 5.04 13.32 14.09
CA TRP A 288 4.65 12.11 14.83
C TRP A 288 3.26 11.57 14.49
N SER A 289 2.55 12.22 13.56
CA SER A 289 1.23 11.75 13.09
C SER A 289 1.35 11.03 11.74
N LEU A 290 1.33 9.70 11.77
CA LEU A 290 1.04 8.86 10.59
C LEU A 290 -0.49 8.85 10.38
N PRO A 291 -1.01 9.21 9.19
CA PRO A 291 -2.43 9.04 8.90
C PRO A 291 -2.73 7.53 8.81
N GLY A 292 -3.50 6.98 9.75
CA GLY A 292 -4.13 5.66 9.59
C GLY A 292 -4.00 4.64 10.72
N LEU A 293 -3.35 4.93 11.85
CA LEU A 293 -3.27 3.98 12.98
C LEU A 293 -4.03 4.52 14.20
N SER A 294 -5.31 4.16 14.30
CA SER A 294 -6.06 4.25 15.55
C SER A 294 -5.61 3.12 16.46
N TYR A 295 -4.73 3.40 17.41
CA TYR A 295 -4.41 2.44 18.47
C TYR A 295 -5.51 2.46 19.53
N ASN A 296 -6.33 1.40 19.58
CA ASN A 296 -7.20 1.14 20.73
C ASN A 296 -6.33 0.62 21.88
N VAL A 297 -5.89 1.52 22.76
CA VAL A 297 -5.27 1.13 24.03
C VAL A 297 -6.38 0.90 25.04
N SER A 298 -6.84 -0.35 25.16
CA SER A 298 -7.69 -0.76 26.27
C SER A 298 -6.84 -0.87 27.54
N VAL A 299 -6.71 0.21 28.29
CA VAL A 299 -6.21 0.14 29.66
C VAL A 299 -7.34 -0.46 30.49
N GLY A 300 -7.14 -1.68 30.97
CA GLY A 300 -8.13 -2.45 31.72
C GLY A 300 -8.52 -1.78 33.04
N PHE A 301 -9.48 -0.87 32.98
CA PHE A 301 -10.42 -0.53 34.05
C PHE A 301 -11.76 -0.26 33.35
N GLY A 302 -12.81 -0.96 33.78
CA GLY A 302 -14.10 -1.08 33.08
C GLY A 302 -14.95 0.19 33.00
N SER A 303 -14.46 1.20 32.26
CA SER A 303 -15.22 2.36 31.81
C SER A 303 -14.71 2.76 30.42
N THR A 304 -15.49 2.51 29.38
CA THR A 304 -15.25 2.99 28.02
C THR A 304 -15.30 4.52 27.99
N PHE A 305 -14.14 5.18 27.94
CA PHE A 305 -14.05 6.61 27.61
C PHE A 305 -13.74 6.77 26.12
N TYR A 306 -14.69 7.33 25.38
CA TYR A 306 -14.46 7.80 24.02
C TYR A 306 -13.63 9.09 24.09
N LEU A 307 -12.31 9.02 23.87
CA LEU A 307 -11.56 10.22 23.53
C LEU A 307 -11.82 10.56 22.06
N LYS A 308 -12.84 11.40 21.83
CA LYS A 308 -12.89 12.24 20.63
C LYS A 308 -11.71 13.21 20.74
N SER A 309 -10.68 13.00 19.94
CA SER A 309 -9.60 13.97 19.76
C SER A 309 -10.19 15.21 19.08
N LEU A 310 -10.66 16.15 19.90
CA LEU A 310 -11.01 17.49 19.50
C LEU A 310 -9.83 18.37 19.93
N PHE A 311 -8.94 18.70 19.00
CA PHE A 311 -8.00 19.80 19.20
C PHE A 311 -7.92 20.63 17.92
N LEU A 312 -8.28 21.91 18.10
CA LEU A 312 -7.89 23.05 17.29
C LEU A 312 -6.38 23.19 17.26
#